data_AF-A0A3F2V3C0-F1
#
_entry.id   AF-A0A3F2V3C0-F1
#
_cell.length_a   1.000
_cell.length_b   1.000
_cell.length_c   1.000
_cell.angle_alpha   90.00
_cell.angle_beta   90.00
_cell.angle_gamma   90.00
#
_symmetry.space_group_name_H-M   'P 1'
#
loop_
_entity.id
_entity.type
_entity.pdbx_description
1 polymer ?
#
loop_
_entity_poly.entity_id
_entity_poly.type
_entity_poly.pdbx_seq_one_letter_code
_entity_poly.pdbx_strand_id
1 'polypeptide(L)'
;MKYVIAILMSSMIAFSAAAEPMQGGRMMKGLTRHLDLSTEQQQQVEQIFESKRPQMEALHEQMQALRESTNTEIKSVLNEDQQAKFEKMQEKREEKRDRFKGQHKKSGKHDSENESAE
;
A
#
# COMPACT_ATOMS: atom_id res chain seq x y z
N MET A 1 -21.04 -24.21 10.14
CA MET A 1 -21.26 -23.42 8.91
C MET A 1 -20.20 -22.32 8.83
N LYS A 2 -18.98 -22.65 8.38
CA LYS A 2 -17.94 -21.67 8.04
C LYS A 2 -17.72 -21.86 6.54
N TYR A 3 -18.22 -20.93 5.73
CA TYR A 3 -18.13 -21.06 4.28
C TYR A 3 -16.67 -20.94 3.86
N VAL A 4 -16.11 -22.09 3.52
CA VAL A 4 -14.94 -22.29 2.68
C VAL A 4 -15.24 -21.64 1.34
N ILE A 5 -14.80 -20.41 1.12
CA ILE A 5 -14.70 -19.86 -0.23
C ILE A 5 -13.39 -20.39 -0.80
N ALA A 6 -13.45 -21.64 -1.22
CA ALA A 6 -12.53 -22.20 -2.20
C ALA A 6 -13.01 -21.72 -3.57
N ILE A 7 -12.28 -20.76 -4.17
CA ILE A 7 -12.30 -20.56 -5.61
C ILE A 7 -10.86 -20.73 -6.10
N LEU A 8 -10.57 -21.99 -6.43
CA LEU A 8 -9.78 -22.47 -7.56
C LEU A 8 -8.99 -21.41 -8.35
N MET A 9 -7.66 -21.44 -8.21
CA MET A 9 -6.77 -21.60 -9.37
C MET A 9 -5.60 -22.48 -8.95
N SER A 10 -5.76 -23.75 -9.27
CA SER A 10 -4.72 -24.76 -9.25
C SER A 10 -3.67 -24.43 -10.32
N SER A 11 -2.50 -23.96 -9.91
CA SER A 11 -1.27 -24.19 -10.67
C SER A 11 -0.14 -24.45 -9.68
N MET A 12 0.19 -25.72 -9.48
CA MET A 12 1.48 -26.12 -8.95
C MET A 12 2.54 -25.57 -9.89
N ILE A 13 3.23 -24.51 -9.47
CA ILE A 13 4.55 -24.18 -9.99
C ILE A 13 5.52 -24.60 -8.89
N ALA A 14 6.22 -25.71 -9.13
CA ALA A 14 7.37 -26.08 -8.34
C ALA A 14 8.46 -25.04 -8.60
N PHE A 15 8.72 -24.16 -7.63
CA PHE A 15 9.86 -23.25 -7.65
C PHE A 15 10.78 -23.60 -6.49
N SER A 16 11.94 -24.18 -6.80
CA SER A 16 12.99 -24.46 -5.83
C SER A 16 13.86 -23.22 -5.58
N ALA A 17 14.11 -22.99 -4.29
CA ALA A 17 15.34 -22.47 -3.68
C ALA A 17 15.84 -21.08 -4.11
N ALA A 18 15.30 -20.06 -3.45
CA ALA A 18 16.04 -19.20 -2.51
C ALA A 18 15.03 -18.23 -1.91
N ALA A 19 14.29 -18.67 -0.89
CA ALA A 19 13.43 -17.79 -0.11
C ALA A 19 14.33 -16.89 0.74
N GLU A 20 14.81 -15.79 0.16
CA GLU A 20 15.16 -14.62 0.95
C GLU A 20 13.93 -14.25 1.80
N PRO A 21 14.09 -13.68 3.01
CA PRO A 21 12.96 -13.16 3.77
C PRO A 21 12.31 -12.04 2.95
N MET A 22 11.35 -12.42 2.11
CA MET A 22 10.58 -11.50 1.30
C MET A 22 9.78 -10.65 2.26
N GLN A 23 10.07 -9.36 2.22
CA GLN A 23 9.68 -8.41 3.23
C GLN A 23 8.20 -8.07 2.99
N GLY A 24 7.31 -8.97 3.44
CA GLY A 24 5.87 -8.79 3.40
C GLY A 24 5.51 -7.43 3.98
N GLY A 25 4.95 -6.55 3.15
CA GLY A 25 4.66 -5.16 3.52
C GLY A 25 3.77 -5.07 4.77
N ARG A 26 3.59 -3.86 5.31
CA ARG A 26 2.81 -3.63 6.55
C ARG A 26 1.44 -4.33 6.59
N MET A 27 0.81 -4.57 5.42
CA MET A 27 -0.43 -5.35 5.31
C MET A 27 -0.26 -6.83 5.68
N MET A 28 0.83 -7.50 5.26
CA MET A 28 1.12 -8.89 5.63
C MET A 28 1.27 -9.02 7.15
N LYS A 29 2.06 -8.13 7.78
CA LYS A 29 2.27 -8.13 9.24
C LYS A 29 0.94 -8.00 10.02
N GLY A 30 -0.01 -7.22 9.50
CA GLY A 30 -1.35 -7.10 10.08
C GLY A 30 -2.17 -8.38 9.96
N LEU A 31 -2.20 -8.97 8.76
CA LEU A 31 -2.94 -10.23 8.52
C LEU A 31 -2.37 -11.38 9.34
N THR A 32 -1.05 -11.53 9.37
CA THR A 32 -0.38 -12.57 10.16
C THR A 32 -0.72 -12.46 11.64
N ARG A 33 -0.63 -11.25 12.23
CA ARG A 33 -0.92 -11.05 13.66
C ARG A 33 -2.39 -11.27 14.03
N HIS A 34 -3.33 -10.91 13.15
CA HIS A 34 -4.76 -10.97 13.47
C HIS A 34 -5.40 -12.33 13.16
N LEU A 35 -4.79 -13.10 12.26
CA LEU A 35 -5.35 -14.36 11.77
C LEU A 35 -4.48 -15.58 12.11
N ASP A 36 -3.37 -15.38 12.82
CA ASP A 36 -2.40 -16.41 13.19
C ASP A 36 -1.98 -17.27 11.99
N LEU A 37 -1.58 -16.61 10.90
CA LEU A 37 -1.25 -17.29 9.64
C LEU A 37 -0.02 -18.19 9.80
N SER A 38 -0.13 -19.44 9.38
CA SER A 38 1.00 -20.35 9.23
C SER A 38 1.97 -19.88 8.13
N THR A 39 3.20 -20.40 8.13
CA THR A 39 4.22 -20.08 7.13
C THR A 39 3.73 -20.31 5.70
N GLU A 40 3.04 -21.41 5.44
CA GLU A 40 2.49 -21.73 4.12
C GLU A 40 1.41 -20.72 3.69
N GLN A 41 0.54 -20.31 4.62
CA GLN A 41 -0.48 -19.30 4.34
C GLN A 41 0.13 -17.92 4.07
N GLN A 42 1.20 -17.55 4.78
CA GLN A 42 1.91 -16.29 4.53
C GLN A 42 2.49 -16.27 3.11
N GLN A 43 3.14 -17.35 2.67
CA GLN A 43 3.66 -17.46 1.30
C GLN A 43 2.55 -17.34 0.24
N GLN A 44 1.40 -17.98 0.46
CA GLN A 44 0.25 -17.87 -0.45
C GLN A 44 -0.30 -16.45 -0.51
N VAL A 45 -0.42 -15.77 0.63
CA VAL A 45 -0.89 -14.38 0.70
C VAL A 45 0.10 -13.42 0.03
N GLU A 46 1.41 -13.70 0.12
CA GLU A 46 2.45 -12.89 -0.53
C GLU A 46 2.34 -12.99 -2.04
N GLN A 47 2.24 -14.21 -2.58
CA GLN A 47 2.02 -14.44 -4.01
C GLN A 47 0.75 -13.75 -4.51
N ILE A 48 -0.32 -13.75 -3.71
CA ILE A 48 -1.53 -12.99 -4.04
C ILE A 48 -1.20 -11.50 -4.17
N PHE A 49 -0.52 -10.89 -3.20
CA PHE A 49 -0.18 -9.46 -3.29
C PHE A 49 0.75 -9.13 -4.45
N GLU A 50 1.77 -9.95 -4.71
CA GLU A 50 2.68 -9.77 -5.84
C GLU A 50 1.93 -9.83 -7.17
N SER A 51 1.04 -10.79 -7.34
CA SER A 51 0.22 -10.92 -8.55
C SER A 51 -0.69 -9.71 -8.80
N LYS A 52 -1.07 -8.99 -7.74
CA LYS A 52 -1.94 -7.79 -7.83
C LYS A 52 -1.17 -6.48 -7.90
N ARG A 53 0.13 -6.48 -7.61
CA ARG A 53 0.95 -5.27 -7.57
C ARG A 53 0.87 -4.44 -8.86
N PRO A 54 0.95 -5.01 -10.08
CA PRO A 54 0.85 -4.21 -11.31
C PRO A 54 -0.51 -3.51 -11.47
N GLN A 55 -1.60 -4.18 -11.06
CA GLN A 55 -2.94 -3.59 -11.11
C GLN A 55 -3.08 -2.44 -10.11
N MET A 56 -2.47 -2.60 -8.92
CA MET A 56 -2.45 -1.54 -7.92
C MET A 56 -1.63 -0.33 -8.37
N GLU A 57 -0.49 -0.55 -9.03
CA GLU A 57 0.33 0.52 -9.61
C GLU A 57 -0.43 1.27 -10.71
N ALA A 58 -1.06 0.55 -11.66
CA ALA A 58 -1.87 1.17 -12.70
C ALA A 58 -3.06 1.97 -12.14
N LEU A 59 -3.77 1.43 -11.13
CA LEU A 59 -4.86 2.14 -10.47
C LEU A 59 -4.35 3.40 -9.74
N HIS A 60 -3.15 3.34 -9.17
CA HIS A 60 -2.54 4.49 -8.51
C HIS A 60 -2.31 5.63 -9.50
N GLU A 61 -1.72 5.34 -10.66
CA GLU A 61 -1.48 6.33 -11.72
C GLU A 61 -2.79 6.92 -12.26
N GLN A 62 -3.79 6.07 -12.53
CA GLN A 62 -5.11 6.55 -12.98
C GLN A 62 -5.76 7.47 -11.96
N MET A 63 -5.66 7.14 -10.67
CA MET A 63 -6.20 7.96 -9.60
C MET A 63 -5.45 9.29 -9.44
N GLN A 64 -4.12 9.31 -9.67
CA GLN A 64 -3.35 10.55 -9.69
C GLN A 64 -3.80 11.46 -10.85
N ALA A 65 -3.85 10.92 -12.07
CA ALA A 65 -4.28 11.68 -13.25
C ALA A 65 -5.70 12.23 -13.08
N LEU A 66 -6.64 11.43 -12.57
CA LEU A 66 -8.01 11.86 -12.31
C LEU A 66 -8.07 12.99 -11.28
N ARG A 67 -7.23 12.95 -10.24
CA ARG A 67 -7.17 14.03 -9.24
C ARG A 67 -6.64 15.33 -9.85
N GLU A 68 -5.61 15.25 -10.68
CA GLU A 68 -5.04 16.40 -11.37
C GLU A 68 -6.03 17.05 -12.33
N SER A 69 -6.73 16.24 -13.14
CA SER A 69 -7.76 16.73 -14.05
C SER A 69 -8.91 17.40 -13.28
N THR A 70 -9.40 16.73 -12.23
CA THR A 70 -10.47 17.26 -11.37
C THR A 70 -10.06 18.58 -10.72
N ASN A 71 -8.82 18.69 -10.22
CA ASN A 71 -8.32 19.93 -9.63
C ASN A 71 -8.25 21.06 -10.66
N THR A 72 -7.90 20.75 -11.90
CA THR A 72 -7.87 21.73 -13.01
C THR A 72 -9.27 22.22 -13.35
N GLU A 73 -10.24 21.31 -13.45
CA GLU A 73 -11.65 21.65 -13.68
C GLU A 73 -12.24 22.48 -12.53
N ILE A 74 -11.90 22.14 -11.28
CA ILE A 74 -12.31 22.96 -10.13
C ILE A 74 -11.72 24.36 -10.25
N LYS A 75 -10.41 24.50 -10.54
CA LYS A 75 -9.79 25.83 -10.66
C LYS A 75 -10.44 26.70 -11.73
N SER A 76 -10.91 26.13 -12.83
CA SER A 76 -11.48 26.90 -13.96
C SER A 76 -12.80 27.60 -13.62
N VAL A 77 -13.53 27.14 -12.61
CA VAL A 77 -14.81 27.75 -12.17
C VAL A 77 -14.65 28.68 -10.96
N LEU A 78 -13.44 28.84 -10.43
CA LEU A 78 -13.15 29.69 -9.28
C LEU A 78 -12.65 31.07 -9.70
N ASN A 79 -13.01 32.10 -8.92
CA ASN A 79 -12.36 33.41 -9.04
C ASN A 79 -10.96 33.41 -8.39
N GLU A 80 -10.20 34.49 -8.59
CA GLU A 80 -8.80 34.61 -8.13
C GLU A 80 -8.64 34.37 -6.62
N ASP A 81 -9.49 34.99 -5.80
CA ASP A 81 -9.46 34.82 -4.34
C ASP A 81 -9.72 33.37 -3.91
N GLN A 82 -10.64 32.68 -4.61
CA GLN A 82 -10.96 31.29 -4.35
C GLN A 82 -9.85 30.35 -4.81
N GLN A 83 -9.22 30.63 -5.95
CA GLN A 83 -8.06 29.86 -6.45
C GLN A 83 -6.91 29.91 -5.45
N ALA A 84 -6.57 31.10 -4.93
CA ALA A 84 -5.51 31.24 -3.93
C ALA A 84 -5.81 30.45 -2.64
N LYS A 85 -7.08 30.41 -2.20
CA LYS A 85 -7.50 29.58 -1.05
C LYS A 85 -7.42 28.09 -1.35
N PHE A 86 -7.79 27.70 -2.57
CA PHE A 86 -7.76 26.31 -3.03
C PHE A 86 -6.33 25.77 -3.11
N GLU A 87 -5.38 26.57 -3.59
CA GLU A 87 -3.96 26.20 -3.64
C GLU A 87 -3.36 26.00 -2.25
N LYS A 88 -3.61 26.92 -1.32
CA LYS A 88 -3.20 26.76 0.09
C LYS A 88 -3.81 25.51 0.74
N MET A 89 -5.02 25.14 0.35
CA MET A 89 -5.66 23.92 0.83
C MET A 89 -4.94 22.67 0.30
N GLN A 90 -4.57 22.66 -0.99
CA GLN A 90 -3.83 21.55 -1.60
C GLN A 90 -2.44 21.39 -1.00
N GLU A 91 -1.69 22.48 -0.85
CA GLU A 91 -0.35 22.47 -0.25
C GLU A 91 -0.38 21.90 1.18
N LYS A 92 -1.36 22.30 2.00
CA LYS A 92 -1.55 21.73 3.35
C LYS A 92 -1.85 20.22 3.34
N ARG A 93 -2.57 19.73 2.33
CA ARG A 93 -2.83 18.28 2.19
C ARG A 93 -1.56 17.53 1.83
N GLU A 94 -0.73 18.09 0.96
CA GLU A 94 0.56 17.52 0.57
C GLU A 94 1.56 17.51 1.74
N GLU A 95 1.69 18.64 2.45
CA GLU A 95 2.55 18.73 3.64
C GLU A 95 2.12 17.72 4.72
N LYS A 96 0.81 17.54 4.94
CA LYS A 96 0.32 16.48 5.84
C LYS A 96 0.72 15.09 5.33
N ARG A 97 0.49 14.79 4.06
CA ARG A 97 0.86 13.50 3.45
C ARG A 97 2.36 13.23 3.62
N ASP A 98 3.20 14.23 3.39
CA ASP A 98 4.65 14.08 3.45
C ASP A 98 5.15 13.96 4.89
N ARG A 99 4.52 14.68 5.85
CA ARG A 99 4.72 14.45 7.29
C ARG A 99 4.37 13.03 7.71
N PHE A 100 3.25 12.48 7.24
CA PHE A 100 2.87 11.10 7.53
C PHE A 100 3.84 10.09 6.91
N LYS A 101 4.27 10.28 5.65
CA LYS A 101 5.31 9.45 5.02
C LYS A 101 6.64 9.51 5.79
N GLY A 102 7.06 10.71 6.22
CA GLY A 102 8.30 10.93 6.96
C GLY A 102 8.31 10.32 8.36
N GLN A 103 7.18 10.40 9.09
CA GLN A 103 7.03 9.73 10.39
C GLN A 103 7.04 8.21 10.26
N HIS A 104 6.41 7.66 9.22
CA HIS A 104 6.43 6.22 8.94
C HIS A 104 7.86 5.69 8.73
N LYS A 105 8.69 6.45 8.00
CA LYS A 105 10.10 6.10 7.73
C LYS A 105 10.96 6.11 8.99
N LYS A 106 10.69 7.01 9.95
CA LYS A 106 11.41 7.06 11.24
C LYS A 106 10.99 5.92 12.18
N SER A 107 9.70 5.57 12.23
CA SER A 107 9.20 4.48 13.07
C SER A 107 9.66 3.09 12.61
N GLY A 108 9.72 2.83 11.29
CA GLY A 108 10.16 1.53 10.78
C GLY A 108 11.65 1.22 11.00
N LYS A 109 12.48 2.25 11.21
CA LYS A 109 13.92 2.07 11.48
C LYS A 109 14.20 1.62 12.92
N HIS A 110 13.34 2.01 13.87
CA HIS A 110 13.50 1.67 15.29
C HIS A 110 13.13 0.20 15.57
N ASP A 111 12.22 -0.38 14.79
CA ASP A 111 11.86 -1.80 14.90
C ASP A 111 12.95 -2.73 14.34
N SER A 112 13.63 -2.34 13.25
CA SER A 112 14.68 -3.17 12.62
C SER A 112 15.99 -3.24 13.41
N GLU A 113 16.32 -2.20 14.20
CA GLU A 113 17.56 -2.17 15.00
C GLU A 113 17.42 -2.94 16.33
N ASN A 114 16.19 -3.17 16.82
CA ASN A 114 15.94 -3.92 18.06
C ASN A 114 15.71 -5.43 17.85
N GLU A 115 15.48 -5.88 16.61
CA GLU A 115 15.32 -7.31 16.24
C GLU A 115 16.65 -8.00 15.86
N SER A 116 17.76 -7.25 15.77
CA SER A 116 19.10 -7.80 15.47
C SER A 116 19.94 -8.09 16.72
N ALA A 117 19.35 -7.98 17.92
CA ALA A 117 20.03 -8.06 19.21
C ALA A 117 19.54 -9.20 20.13
N GLU A 118 18.67 -10.10 19.65
CA GLU A 118 18.28 -11.36 20.30
C GLU A 118 18.70 -12.57 19.45
#